data_AF-A0A3D0SNA2-F1
#
_entry.id   AF-A0A3D0SNA2-F1
#
_cell.length_a   1.000
_cell.length_b   1.000
_cell.length_c   1.000
_cell.angle_alpha   90.00
_cell.angle_beta   90.00
_cell.angle_gamma   90.00
#
_symmetry.space_group_name_H-M   'P 1'
#
loop_
_entity.id
_entity.type
_entity.pdbx_description
1 polymer ?
#
loop_
_entity_poly.entity_id
_entity_poly.type
_entity_poly.pdbx_seq_one_letter_code
_entity_poly.pdbx_strand_id
1 'polypeptide(L)'
;MAQTLSLHTLAADNRFFAGTGGVSQENRHCGFAPGFLDQETGVVYLSCWADGRPAPVHALDGLPDHLILTRDAMGRVMAVKASVVAGFVRCGCFYTREQAACCLDRTH
;
A
#
# COMPACT_ATOMS: atom_id res chain seq x y z
N MET A 1 -13.32 -9.83 11.90
CA MET A 1 -12.36 -10.77 11.29
C MET A 1 -11.22 -9.94 10.71
N ALA A 2 -10.06 -9.91 11.37
CA ALA A 2 -8.91 -9.15 10.89
C ALA A 2 -8.23 -9.96 9.78
N GLN A 3 -8.37 -9.53 8.53
CA GLN A 3 -7.79 -10.21 7.38
C GLN A 3 -6.32 -9.79 7.25
N THR A 4 -5.42 -10.76 7.31
CA THR A 4 -3.98 -10.56 7.10
C THR A 4 -3.73 -9.94 5.73
N LEU A 5 -2.97 -8.84 5.67
CA LEU A 5 -2.66 -8.18 4.41
C LEU A 5 -1.57 -8.99 3.69
N SER A 6 -1.95 -9.56 2.54
CA SER A 6 -1.11 -10.45 1.74
C SER A 6 -1.05 -9.95 0.29
N LEU A 7 -0.08 -10.45 -0.49
CA LEU A 7 0.01 -10.15 -1.92
C LEU A 7 -1.29 -10.48 -2.68
N HIS A 8 -1.99 -11.54 -2.25
CA HIS A 8 -3.26 -11.94 -2.85
C HIS A 8 -4.39 -10.93 -2.54
N THR A 9 -4.44 -10.42 -1.30
CA THR A 9 -5.36 -9.36 -0.90
C THR A 9 -5.07 -8.07 -1.68
N LEU A 10 -3.80 -7.69 -1.83
CA LEU A 10 -3.38 -6.54 -2.63
C LEU A 10 -3.80 -6.67 -4.11
N ALA A 11 -3.67 -7.86 -4.69
CA ALA A 11 -4.10 -8.12 -6.07
C ALA A 11 -5.63 -8.15 -6.22
N ALA A 12 -6.37 -8.56 -5.21
CA ALA A 12 -7.83 -8.49 -5.18
C ALA A 12 -8.31 -7.03 -5.06
N ASP A 13 -7.72 -6.24 -4.17
CA ASP A 13 -8.00 -4.82 -4.04
C ASP A 13 -7.68 -4.05 -5.33
N ASN A 14 -6.52 -4.30 -5.94
CA ASN A 14 -6.17 -3.64 -7.20
C ASN A 14 -7.16 -3.97 -8.32
N ARG A 15 -7.75 -5.17 -8.32
CA ARG A 15 -8.84 -5.53 -9.25
C ARG A 15 -10.15 -4.84 -8.90
N PHE A 16 -10.47 -4.69 -7.61
CA PHE A 16 -11.67 -4.01 -7.15
C PHE A 16 -11.64 -2.52 -7.48
N PHE A 17 -10.49 -1.87 -7.30
CA PHE A 17 -10.29 -0.45 -7.61
C PHE A 17 -9.80 -0.21 -9.05
N ALA A 18 -9.72 -1.24 -9.90
CA ALA A 18 -9.27 -1.13 -11.27
C ALA A 18 -10.11 -0.10 -12.05
N GLY A 19 -9.46 0.90 -12.67
CA GLY A 19 -10.14 2.00 -13.36
C GLY A 19 -10.58 3.16 -12.45
N THR A 20 -10.10 3.20 -11.20
CA THR A 20 -10.26 4.34 -10.29
C THR A 20 -8.90 4.84 -9.81
N GLY A 21 -8.89 6.01 -9.17
CA GLY A 21 -7.71 6.53 -8.49
C GLY A 21 -7.13 5.67 -7.36
N GLY A 22 -7.80 4.56 -7.02
CA GLY A 22 -7.29 3.54 -6.10
C GLY A 22 -6.20 2.64 -6.71
N VAL A 23 -5.90 2.73 -8.01
CA VAL A 23 -4.79 1.99 -8.67
C VAL A 23 -3.52 2.84 -8.70
N SER A 24 -2.41 2.29 -8.21
CA SER A 24 -1.13 3.01 -8.14
C SER A 24 -0.61 3.54 -9.49
N GLN A 25 -0.98 2.91 -10.62
CA GLN A 25 -0.62 3.38 -11.95
C GLN A 25 -1.38 4.66 -12.37
N GLU A 26 -2.68 4.75 -12.06
CA GLU A 26 -3.53 5.91 -12.37
C GLU A 26 -3.19 7.10 -11.44
N ASN A 27 -2.76 6.79 -10.21
CA ASN A 27 -2.44 7.79 -9.19
C ASN A 27 -1.04 8.43 -9.36
N ARG A 28 -0.20 7.89 -10.26
CA ARG A 28 1.21 8.29 -10.44
C ARG A 28 1.35 9.74 -10.93
N HIS A 29 0.38 10.24 -11.69
CA HIS A 29 0.37 11.62 -12.20
C HIS A 29 -0.10 12.66 -11.17
N CYS A 30 -0.70 12.23 -10.05
CA CYS A 30 -1.32 13.14 -9.08
C CYS A 30 -0.52 13.29 -7.77
N GLY A 31 0.69 12.75 -7.72
CA GLY A 31 1.60 12.88 -6.57
C GLY A 31 1.27 11.97 -5.38
N PHE A 32 0.47 10.92 -5.60
CA PHE A 32 0.21 9.90 -4.59
C PHE A 32 1.27 8.80 -4.67
N ALA A 33 2.05 8.65 -3.60
CA ALA A 33 2.99 7.55 -3.46
C ALA A 33 2.29 6.37 -2.74
N PRO A 34 2.46 5.11 -3.17
CA PRO A 34 1.90 3.99 -2.43
C PRO A 34 2.55 3.90 -1.04
N GLY A 35 1.75 3.56 -0.03
CA GLY A 35 2.20 3.45 1.35
C GLY A 35 1.31 2.53 2.17
N PHE A 36 1.72 2.34 3.41
CA PHE A 36 1.09 1.45 4.37
C PHE A 36 0.96 2.18 5.70
N LEU A 37 -0.23 2.14 6.29
CA LEU A 37 -0.47 2.62 7.65
C LEU A 37 -0.52 1.43 8.58
N ASP A 38 0.34 1.41 9.60
CA ASP A 38 0.17 0.48 10.70
C ASP A 38 -0.84 1.06 11.70
N GLN A 39 -2.01 0.42 11.82
CA GLN A 39 -3.10 0.88 12.70
C GLN A 39 -2.83 0.64 14.19
N GLU A 40 -1.85 -0.20 14.52
CA GLU A 40 -1.50 -0.52 15.91
C GLU A 40 -0.64 0.59 16.53
N THR A 41 0.25 1.16 15.73
CA THR A 41 1.22 2.20 16.12
C THR A 41 0.88 3.58 15.57
N GLY A 42 0.02 3.65 14.55
CA GLY A 42 -0.30 4.87 13.80
C GLY A 42 0.81 5.33 12.85
N VAL A 43 1.86 4.51 12.66
CA VAL A 43 3.01 4.88 11.82
C VAL A 43 2.72 4.61 10.35
N VAL A 44 3.07 5.57 9.50
CA VAL A 44 2.95 5.46 8.05
C VAL A 44 4.31 5.10 7.45
N TYR A 45 4.31 4.03 6.66
CA TYR A 45 5.47 3.51 5.93
C TYR A 45 5.26 3.72 4.44
N LEU A 46 6.26 4.24 3.75
CA LEU A 46 6.22 4.33 2.29
C LEU A 46 6.46 2.94 1.69
N SER A 47 5.77 2.65 0.59
CA SER A 47 6.03 1.43 -0.15
C SER A 47 7.34 1.57 -0.92
N CYS A 48 8.30 0.75 -0.55
CA CYS A 48 9.62 0.71 -1.17
C CYS A 48 9.92 -0.70 -1.67
N TRP A 49 10.80 -0.79 -2.67
CA TRP A 49 11.44 -2.03 -3.06
C TRP A 49 12.43 -2.49 -1.98
N ALA A 50 12.91 -3.73 -2.08
CA ALA A 50 13.96 -4.26 -1.20
C ALA A 50 15.21 -3.36 -1.14
N ASP A 51 15.52 -2.64 -2.23
CA ASP A 51 16.64 -1.69 -2.32
C ASP A 51 16.35 -0.32 -1.65
N GLY A 52 15.21 -0.16 -0.98
CA GLY A 52 14.79 1.09 -0.32
C GLY A 52 14.28 2.18 -1.25
N ARG A 53 14.30 1.95 -2.57
CA ARG A 53 13.74 2.90 -3.56
C ARG A 53 12.21 2.90 -3.49
N PRO A 54 11.54 4.06 -3.58
CA PRO A 54 10.08 4.13 -3.57
C PRO A 54 9.51 3.31 -4.74
N ALA A 55 8.58 2.43 -4.43
CA ALA A 55 7.93 1.60 -5.43
C ALA A 55 6.78 2.38 -6.10
N PRO A 56 6.59 2.26 -7.43
CA PRO A 56 5.43 2.84 -8.10
C PRO A 56 4.12 2.05 -7.82
N VAL A 57 4.22 0.92 -7.13
CA VAL A 57 3.12 0.02 -6.75
C VAL A 57 3.26 -0.38 -5.29
N HIS A 58 2.21 -0.93 -4.68
CA HIS A 58 2.27 -1.50 -3.33
C HIS A 58 3.20 -2.73 -3.26
N ALA A 59 4.50 -2.48 -3.09
CA ALA A 59 5.51 -3.46 -2.77
C ALA A 59 5.64 -3.60 -1.24
N LEU A 60 5.67 -4.85 -0.77
CA LEU A 60 5.86 -5.19 0.64
C LEU A 60 7.35 -5.39 0.98
N ASP A 61 8.22 -5.50 -0.02
CA ASP A 61 9.62 -5.90 0.16
C ASP A 61 10.47 -4.92 0.98
N GLY A 62 10.16 -3.62 0.90
CA GLY A 62 10.83 -2.57 1.67
C GLY A 62 10.20 -2.28 3.05
N LEU A 63 9.21 -3.07 3.48
CA LEU A 63 8.66 -2.92 4.83
C LEU A 63 9.62 -3.46 5.89
N PRO A 64 9.63 -2.85 7.09
CA PRO A 64 10.46 -3.31 8.19
C PRO A 64 9.95 -4.65 8.75
N ASP A 65 10.89 -5.46 9.25
CA ASP A 65 10.64 -6.84 9.69
C ASP A 65 9.58 -6.97 10.79
N HIS A 66 9.40 -5.96 11.65
CA HIS A 66 8.39 -6.02 12.72
C HIS A 66 6.95 -6.02 12.21
N LEU A 67 6.72 -5.58 10.97
CA LEU A 67 5.42 -5.65 10.31
C LEU A 67 5.24 -6.96 9.54
N ILE A 68 6.32 -7.67 9.26
CA ILE A 68 6.32 -8.84 8.38
C ILE A 68 6.07 -10.09 9.21
N LEU A 69 5.01 -10.81 8.86
CA LEU A 69 4.66 -12.08 9.51
C LEU A 69 5.36 -13.26 8.87
N THR A 70 5.52 -13.24 7.54
CA THR A 70 6.11 -14.35 6.81
C THR A 70 6.82 -13.86 5.56
N ARG A 71 8.02 -14.41 5.34
CA ARG A 71 8.80 -14.27 4.11
C ARG A 71 8.91 -15.64 3.44
N ASP A 72 9.00 -15.66 2.12
CA ASP A 72 9.30 -16.85 1.32
C ASP A 72 10.80 -17.19 1.39
N ALA A 73 11.19 -18.37 0.92
CA ALA A 73 12.58 -18.84 0.89
C ALA A 73 13.53 -17.91 0.10
N MET A 74 12.98 -17.09 -0.80
CA MET A 74 13.69 -16.06 -1.55
C MET A 74 13.77 -14.69 -0.85
N GLY A 75 13.30 -14.58 0.40
CA GLY A 75 13.30 -13.35 1.19
C GLY A 75 12.14 -12.39 0.89
N ARG A 76 11.29 -12.72 -0.08
CA ARG A 76 10.11 -11.93 -0.47
C ARG A 76 9.03 -11.97 0.60
N VAL A 77 8.45 -10.82 0.91
CA VAL A 77 7.39 -10.72 1.91
C VAL A 77 6.11 -11.38 1.39
N MET A 78 5.63 -12.39 2.10
CA MET A 78 4.40 -13.12 1.75
C MET A 78 3.19 -12.58 2.51
N ALA A 79 3.39 -12.22 3.78
CA ALA A 79 2.33 -11.72 4.65
C ALA A 79 2.86 -10.67 5.63
N VAL A 80 2.06 -9.64 5.88
CA VAL A 80 2.30 -8.61 6.91
C VAL A 80 1.16 -8.62 7.93
N LYS A 81 1.38 -7.96 9.07
CA LYS A 81 0.38 -7.82 10.14
C LYS A 81 -0.95 -7.33 9.58
N ALA A 82 -2.05 -7.86 10.12
CA ALA A 82 -3.40 -7.42 9.75
C ALA A 82 -3.71 -5.97 10.17
N SER A 83 -2.92 -5.40 11.10
CA SER A 83 -2.96 -3.98 11.45
C SER A 83 -2.46 -3.07 10.32
N VAL A 84 -1.72 -3.61 9.36
CA VAL A 84 -1.16 -2.84 8.25
C VAL A 84 -2.23 -2.68 7.18
N VAL A 85 -2.52 -1.43 6.81
CA VAL A 85 -3.50 -1.06 5.79
C VAL A 85 -2.80 -0.43 4.60
N ALA A 86 -3.08 -0.94 3.40
CA ALA A 86 -2.55 -0.38 2.16
C ALA A 86 -3.31 0.90 1.76
N GLY A 87 -2.57 1.93 1.40
CA GLY A 87 -3.11 3.22 0.96
C GLY A 87 -2.08 4.04 0.20
N PHE A 88 -2.23 5.35 0.23
CA PHE A 88 -1.38 6.29 -0.48
C PHE A 88 -0.94 7.41 0.45
N VAL A 89 0.26 7.92 0.24
CA VAL A 89 0.80 9.08 0.93
C VAL A 89 0.90 10.22 -0.06
N ARG A 90 0.33 11.37 0.29
CA ARG A 90 0.43 12.60 -0.50
C ARG A 90 0.67 13.77 0.45
N CYS A 91 1.69 14.57 0.17
CA CYS A 91 2.10 15.70 1.00
C CYS A 91 2.29 15.37 2.49
N GLY A 92 2.73 14.16 2.83
CA GLY A 92 2.92 13.71 4.22
C GLY A 92 1.65 13.20 4.92
N CYS A 93 0.49 13.27 4.25
CA CYS A 93 -0.76 12.71 4.77
C CYS A 93 -1.02 11.33 4.16
N PHE A 94 -1.49 10.39 4.97
CA PHE A 94 -1.95 9.09 4.51
C PHE A 94 -3.43 9.18 4.08
N TYR A 95 -3.72 8.54 2.96
CA TYR A 95 -5.03 8.41 2.36
C TYR A 95 -5.31 6.93 2.13
N THR A 96 -6.49 6.46 2.48
CA THR A 96 -6.92 5.11 2.08
C THR A 96 -7.12 5.05 0.56
N ARG A 97 -7.19 3.85 -0.01
CA ARG A 97 -7.48 3.69 -1.44
C ARG A 97 -8.79 4.38 -1.85
N GLU A 98 -9.82 4.29 -1.01
CA GLU A 98 -11.10 4.96 -1.23
C GLU A 98 -10.97 6.49 -1.21
N GLN A 99 -10.23 7.04 -0.24
CA GLN A 99 -9.98 8.48 -0.17
C GLN A 99 -9.17 8.98 -1.38
N ALA A 100 -8.16 8.21 -1.81
CA ALA A 100 -7.38 8.52 -2.99
C ALA A 100 -8.24 8.50 -4.26
N ALA A 101 -9.11 7.49 -4.42
CA ALA A 101 -10.06 7.42 -5.53
C ALA A 101 -11.01 8.62 -5.54
N CYS A 102 -11.56 9.00 -4.39
CA CYS A 102 -12.45 10.16 -4.26
C CYS A 102 -11.71 11.49 -4.54
N CYS A 103 -10.44 11.61 -4.15
CA CYS A 103 -9.63 12.79 -4.46
C CYS A 103 -9.38 12.96 -5.96
N LEU A 104 -9.27 11.87 -6.72
CA LEU A 104 -9.11 11.95 -8.18
C LEU A 104 -10.42 12.23 -8.91
N ASP A 105 -11.54 11.70 -8.42
CA ASP A 105 -12.88 11.91 -8.99
C ASP A 105 -13.28 13.41 -9.01
N ARG A 106 -12.82 14.19 -8.03
CA ARG A 106 -13.07 15.65 -7.95
C ARG A 106 -12.23 16.51 -8.90
N THR A 107 -11.37 15.92 -9.73
CA THR A 107 -10.49 16.68 -10.64
C THR A 107 -11.04 16.82 -12.06
N HIS A 108 -12.36 16.67 -12.22
CA HIS A 108 -13.05 16.70 -13.53
C HIS A 108 -13.67 18.05 -13.87
#